data_AF-A0A535BKC4-F1
#
_entry.id   AF-A0A535BKC4-F1
#
_cell.length_a   1.000
_cell.length_b   1.000
_cell.length_c   1.000
_cell.angle_alpha   90.00
_cell.angle_beta   90.00
_cell.angle_gamma   90.00
#
_symmetry.space_group_name_H-M   'P 1'
#
loop_
_entity.id
_entity.type
_entity.pdbx_description
1 polymer ?
#
loop_
_entity_poly.entity_id
_entity_poly.type
_entity_poly.pdbx_seq_one_letter_code
_entity_poly.pdbx_strand_id
1 'polypeptide(L)'
;MRYLPAYILKASEQHFSYYESASPEQRARLLSGYKMVQDFARRFVAAGGKIHSGSDPDYVLAGYGVHAEFQLMIDAGLTPLQAIQSASLNVAQAWGKDKDYGSVEKGKIADLVVIRGDPMKGIFATQDVEKVFMEGKVIDRSFHPDYRNPVPRPIPDRPE
;
A
#
# COMPACT_ATOMS: atom_id res chain seq x y z
N MET A 1 -8.89 -11.61 -3.53
CA MET A 1 -9.88 -11.78 -2.44
C MET A 1 -10.39 -13.22 -2.24
N ARG A 2 -10.14 -14.17 -3.16
CA ARG A 2 -10.63 -15.56 -3.07
C ARG A 2 -10.25 -16.34 -1.80
N TYR A 3 -9.23 -15.89 -1.07
CA TYR A 3 -8.67 -16.57 0.10
C TYR A 3 -9.00 -15.89 1.44
N LEU A 4 -9.85 -14.86 1.45
CA LEU A 4 -10.20 -14.14 2.66
C LEU A 4 -11.43 -14.76 3.34
N PRO A 5 -11.35 -15.10 4.65
CA PRO A 5 -12.51 -15.53 5.40
C PRO A 5 -13.63 -14.48 5.37
N ALA A 6 -14.88 -14.93 5.26
CA ALA A 6 -16.06 -14.06 5.16
C ALA A 6 -16.18 -13.05 6.32
N TYR A 7 -15.74 -13.42 7.53
CA TYR A 7 -15.79 -12.52 8.68
C TYR A 7 -14.82 -11.33 8.56
N ILE A 8 -13.66 -11.51 7.90
CA ILE A 8 -12.71 -10.41 7.66
C ILE A 8 -13.32 -9.43 6.65
N LEU A 9 -13.93 -9.95 5.58
CA LEU A 9 -14.61 -9.10 4.58
C LEU A 9 -15.71 -8.26 5.24
N LYS A 10 -16.57 -8.90 6.04
CA LYS A 10 -17.65 -8.20 6.76
C LYS A 10 -17.11 -7.13 7.71
N ALA A 11 -16.04 -7.42 8.45
CA ALA A 11 -15.42 -6.44 9.36
C ALA A 11 -14.83 -5.25 8.59
N SER A 12 -14.16 -5.50 7.46
CA SER A 12 -13.63 -4.44 6.59
C SER A 12 -14.74 -3.58 5.97
N GLU A 13 -15.85 -4.17 5.54
CA GLU A 13 -17.01 -3.43 5.02
C GLU A 13 -17.64 -2.54 6.10
N GLN A 14 -17.83 -3.07 7.30
CA GLN A 14 -18.38 -2.31 8.43
C GLN A 14 -17.51 -1.13 8.86
N HIS A 15 -16.19 -1.20 8.66
CA HIS A 15 -15.27 -0.12 9.02
C HIS A 15 -15.66 1.22 8.37
N PHE A 16 -16.24 1.19 7.17
CA PHE A 16 -16.62 2.38 6.43
C PHE A 16 -18.08 2.80 6.62
N SER A 17 -18.85 2.12 7.46
CA SER A 17 -20.28 2.40 7.65
C SER A 17 -20.57 3.81 8.17
N TYR A 18 -19.62 4.41 8.89
CA TYR A 18 -19.70 5.81 9.32
C TYR A 18 -19.90 6.76 8.11
N TYR A 19 -19.15 6.54 7.02
CA TYR A 19 -19.23 7.36 5.81
C TYR A 19 -20.57 7.18 5.09
N GLU A 20 -21.15 5.99 5.14
CA GLU A 20 -22.47 5.69 4.56
C GLU A 20 -23.60 6.34 5.37
N SER A 21 -23.46 6.36 6.70
CA SER A 21 -24.44 6.93 7.62
C SER A 21 -24.34 8.45 7.81
N ALA A 22 -23.32 9.09 7.22
CA ALA A 22 -23.09 10.52 7.35
C ALA A 22 -24.23 11.35 6.74
N SER A 23 -24.67 12.40 7.45
CA SER A 23 -25.61 13.39 6.90
C SER A 23 -25.06 14.06 5.63
N PRO A 24 -25.91 14.61 4.75
CA PRO A 24 -25.45 15.33 3.57
C PRO A 24 -24.41 16.42 3.87
N GLU A 25 -24.58 17.19 4.94
CA GLU A 25 -23.63 18.23 5.35
C GLU A 25 -22.28 17.64 5.80
N GLN A 26 -22.31 16.57 6.61
CA GLN A 26 -21.09 15.88 7.05
C GLN A 26 -20.35 15.28 5.85
N ARG A 27 -21.06 14.63 4.94
CA ARG A 27 -20.48 14.04 3.73
C ARG A 27 -19.85 15.11 2.84
N ALA A 28 -20.50 16.27 2.67
CA ALA A 28 -19.93 17.38 1.92
C ALA A 28 -18.62 17.87 2.56
N ARG A 29 -18.56 17.98 3.89
CA ARG A 29 -17.34 18.37 4.62
C ARG A 29 -16.22 17.33 4.51
N LEU A 30 -16.54 16.05 4.58
CA LEU A 30 -15.57 14.96 4.40
C LEU A 30 -14.98 15.00 2.98
N LEU A 31 -15.83 15.16 1.96
CA LEU A 31 -15.40 15.27 0.56
C LEU A 31 -14.54 16.51 0.31
N SER A 32 -14.84 17.65 0.95
CA SER A 32 -13.98 18.83 0.82
C SER A 32 -12.60 18.59 1.43
N GLY A 33 -12.54 17.97 2.61
CA GLY A 33 -11.27 17.61 3.25
C GLY A 33 -10.45 16.63 2.40
N TYR A 34 -11.11 15.60 1.85
CA TYR A 34 -10.48 14.64 0.94
C TYR A 34 -9.83 15.32 -0.28
N LYS A 35 -10.56 16.24 -0.94
CA LYS A 35 -10.02 17.02 -2.07
C LYS A 35 -8.81 17.89 -1.68
N MET A 36 -8.81 18.46 -0.48
CA MET A 36 -7.67 19.24 0.02
C MET A 36 -6.44 18.36 0.23
N VAL A 37 -6.61 17.15 0.76
CA VAL A 37 -5.50 16.18 0.91
C VAL A 37 -4.95 15.77 -0.45
N GLN A 38 -5.82 15.48 -1.43
CA GLN A 38 -5.40 15.18 -2.80
C GLN A 38 -4.59 16.33 -3.42
N ASP A 39 -5.08 17.56 -3.32
CA ASP A 39 -4.39 18.73 -3.86
C ASP A 39 -3.05 18.99 -3.15
N PHE A 40 -2.99 18.80 -1.83
CA PHE A 40 -1.74 18.87 -1.08
C PHE A 40 -0.72 17.83 -1.57
N ALA A 41 -1.11 16.55 -1.67
CA ALA A 41 -0.25 15.47 -2.13
C ALA A 41 0.33 15.77 -3.52
N ARG A 42 -0.52 16.23 -4.44
CA ARG A 42 -0.13 16.64 -5.79
C ARG A 42 0.92 17.75 -5.78
N ARG A 43 0.67 18.83 -5.03
CA ARG A 43 1.59 19.98 -4.96
C ARG A 43 2.91 19.62 -4.28
N PHE A 44 2.86 18.82 -3.22
CA PHE A 44 4.04 18.35 -2.52
C PHE A 44 4.97 17.54 -3.44
N VAL A 45 4.40 16.59 -4.19
CA VAL A 45 5.19 15.79 -5.15
C VAL A 45 5.68 16.65 -6.31
N ALA A 46 4.87 17.58 -6.82
CA ALA A 46 5.30 18.51 -7.87
C ALA A 46 6.47 19.42 -7.43
N ALA A 47 6.59 19.70 -6.13
CA ALA A 47 7.70 20.44 -5.54
C ALA A 47 8.94 19.57 -5.24
N GLY A 48 8.94 18.29 -5.63
CA GLY A 48 10.04 17.35 -5.38
C GLY A 48 9.92 16.56 -4.07
N GLY A 49 8.81 16.69 -3.35
CA GLY A 49 8.49 15.88 -2.18
C GLY A 49 8.29 14.40 -2.53
N LYS A 50 8.63 13.50 -1.60
CA LYS A 50 8.45 12.06 -1.75
C LYS A 50 7.38 11.55 -0.80
N ILE A 51 6.37 10.88 -1.37
CA ILE A 51 5.33 10.20 -0.59
C ILE A 51 5.78 8.76 -0.36
N HIS A 52 5.47 8.23 0.83
CA HIS A 52 5.60 6.81 1.17
C HIS A 52 4.20 6.22 1.35
N SER A 53 3.98 5.04 0.77
CA SER A 53 2.77 4.27 1.01
C SER A 53 2.82 3.63 2.40
N GLY A 54 1.68 3.63 3.08
CA GLY A 54 1.50 3.04 4.40
C GLY A 54 0.04 2.66 4.58
N SER A 55 -0.27 1.36 4.58
CA SER A 55 -1.67 0.93 4.51
C SER A 55 -2.40 0.90 5.86
N ASP A 56 -1.70 0.93 7.01
CA ASP A 56 -2.30 0.76 8.34
C ASP A 56 -3.33 -0.40 8.38
N PRO A 57 -2.86 -1.66 8.23
CA PRO A 57 -3.70 -2.82 7.93
C PRO A 57 -4.71 -3.21 9.04
N ASP A 58 -4.70 -2.53 10.18
CA ASP A 58 -5.74 -2.67 11.21
C ASP A 58 -7.05 -1.96 10.79
N TYR A 59 -6.96 -0.98 9.88
CA TYR A 59 -8.10 -0.21 9.37
C TYR A 59 -8.52 -0.59 7.95
N VAL A 60 -7.60 -1.19 7.18
CA VAL A 60 -7.87 -1.65 5.80
C VAL A 60 -7.38 -3.07 5.60
N LEU A 61 -7.97 -3.75 4.63
CA LEU A 61 -7.62 -5.12 4.31
C LEU A 61 -6.12 -5.26 3.95
N ALA A 62 -5.38 -6.01 4.77
CA ALA A 62 -3.97 -6.30 4.56
C ALA A 62 -3.73 -6.93 3.18
N GLY A 63 -2.66 -6.49 2.50
CA GLY A 63 -2.34 -6.93 1.14
C GLY A 63 -3.23 -6.34 0.04
N TYR A 64 -4.32 -5.63 0.37
CA TYR A 64 -5.13 -4.87 -0.59
C TYR A 64 -4.91 -3.36 -0.47
N GLY A 65 -4.79 -2.84 0.77
CA GLY A 65 -4.74 -1.40 1.06
C GLY A 65 -3.72 -0.64 0.23
N VAL A 66 -2.49 -1.15 0.10
CA VAL A 66 -1.41 -0.53 -0.69
C VAL A 66 -1.81 -0.36 -2.17
N HIS A 67 -2.46 -1.36 -2.77
CA HIS A 67 -2.91 -1.26 -4.17
C HIS A 67 -4.01 -0.22 -4.36
N ALA A 68 -4.93 -0.12 -3.39
CA ALA A 68 -5.95 0.93 -3.39
C ALA A 68 -5.32 2.32 -3.21
N GLU A 69 -4.31 2.43 -2.34
CA GLU A 69 -3.58 3.67 -2.10
C GLU A 69 -2.90 4.17 -3.38
N PHE A 70 -2.36 3.28 -4.22
CA PHE A 70 -1.82 3.68 -5.52
C PHE A 70 -2.87 4.34 -6.42
N GLN A 71 -4.11 3.83 -6.43
CA GLN A 71 -5.20 4.47 -7.18
C GLN A 71 -5.54 5.84 -6.59
N LEU A 72 -5.60 5.96 -5.25
CA LEU A 72 -5.87 7.25 -4.59
C LEU A 72 -4.80 8.30 -4.91
N MET A 73 -3.53 7.89 -5.01
CA MET A 73 -2.43 8.75 -5.43
C MET A 73 -2.60 9.21 -6.89
N ILE A 74 -3.01 8.31 -7.79
CA ILE A 74 -3.29 8.65 -9.19
C ILE A 74 -4.49 9.59 -9.29
N ASP A 75 -5.55 9.37 -8.50
CA ASP A 75 -6.71 10.25 -8.43
C ASP A 75 -6.34 11.65 -7.91
N ALA A 76 -5.29 11.75 -7.08
CA ALA A 76 -4.70 13.01 -6.65
C ALA A 76 -3.83 13.67 -7.74
N GLY A 77 -3.50 12.98 -8.83
CA GLY A 77 -2.73 13.50 -9.96
C GLY A 77 -1.27 13.05 -10.01
N LEU A 78 -0.88 12.04 -9.23
CA LEU A 78 0.43 11.38 -9.39
C LEU A 78 0.42 10.45 -10.61
N THR A 79 1.59 10.20 -11.18
CA THR A 79 1.74 9.16 -12.22
C THR A 79 1.74 7.76 -11.61
N PRO A 80 1.42 6.71 -12.38
CA PRO A 80 1.53 5.32 -11.92
C PRO A 80 2.93 4.97 -11.38
N LEU A 81 3.98 5.51 -12.00
CA LEU A 81 5.35 5.32 -11.54
C LEU A 81 5.60 5.96 -10.17
N GLN A 82 5.11 7.19 -9.94
CA GLN A 82 5.22 7.86 -8.65
C GLN A 82 4.49 7.09 -7.55
N ALA A 83 3.30 6.54 -7.85
CA ALA A 83 2.56 5.70 -6.93
C ALA A 83 3.36 4.42 -6.58
N ILE A 84 3.94 3.71 -7.56
CA ILE A 84 4.77 2.53 -7.30
C ILE A 84 6.05 2.87 -6.51
N GLN A 85 6.69 4.01 -6.84
CA GLN A 85 7.87 4.49 -6.11
C GLN A 85 7.57 4.79 -4.64
N SER A 86 6.33 5.18 -4.32
CA SER A 86 5.91 5.42 -2.94
C SER A 86 5.98 4.17 -2.05
N ALA A 87 5.85 2.96 -2.61
CA ALA A 87 5.97 1.70 -1.88
C ALA A 87 7.31 0.98 -2.12
N SER A 88 8.25 1.62 -2.83
CA SER A 88 9.54 1.00 -3.19
C SER A 88 10.71 1.96 -2.94
N LEU A 89 11.17 2.67 -3.98
CA LEU A 89 12.36 3.49 -3.90
C LEU A 89 12.27 4.59 -2.84
N ASN A 90 11.13 5.26 -2.71
CA ASN A 90 10.98 6.36 -1.75
C ASN A 90 11.12 5.83 -0.32
N VAL A 91 10.51 4.67 -0.02
CA VAL A 91 10.67 4.01 1.29
C VAL A 91 12.12 3.65 1.53
N ALA A 92 12.79 3.00 0.57
CA ALA A 92 14.19 2.65 0.74
C ALA A 92 15.07 3.87 1.02
N GLN A 93 14.82 5.00 0.36
CA GLN A 93 15.54 6.25 0.58
C GLN A 93 15.26 6.86 1.96
N ALA A 94 14.01 6.85 2.41
CA ALA A 94 13.63 7.37 3.72
C ALA A 94 14.30 6.61 4.87
N TRP A 95 14.55 5.32 4.68
CA TRP A 95 15.21 4.45 5.65
C TRP A 95 16.73 4.36 5.44
N GLY A 96 17.31 5.06 4.47
CA GLY A 96 18.74 5.00 4.16
C GLY A 96 19.21 3.63 3.66
N LYS A 97 18.33 2.90 2.99
CA LYS A 97 18.49 1.52 2.51
C LYS A 97 18.43 1.40 0.98
N ASP A 98 18.43 2.52 0.27
CA ASP A 98 18.37 2.60 -1.19
C ASP A 98 19.62 2.08 -1.90
N LYS A 99 20.71 1.76 -1.18
CA LYS A 99 21.83 0.99 -1.73
C LYS A 99 21.49 -0.48 -1.95
N ASP A 100 20.62 -1.03 -1.10
CA ASP A 100 20.33 -2.47 -1.06
C ASP A 100 18.93 -2.79 -1.61
N TYR A 101 17.96 -1.87 -1.48
CA TYR A 101 16.55 -2.09 -1.79
C TYR A 101 15.93 -1.00 -2.68
N GLY A 102 14.64 -1.16 -3.00
CA GLY A 102 13.77 -0.13 -3.56
C GLY A 102 13.78 0.02 -5.08
N SER A 103 14.72 -0.61 -5.79
CA SER A 103 14.76 -0.62 -7.27
C SER A 103 15.40 -1.91 -7.80
N VAL A 104 15.18 -2.17 -9.09
CA VAL A 104 15.73 -3.34 -9.79
C VAL A 104 17.06 -2.94 -10.43
N GLU A 105 18.15 -3.12 -9.70
CA GLU A 105 19.51 -2.77 -10.14
C GLU A 105 20.52 -3.85 -9.75
N LYS A 106 21.60 -3.99 -10.53
CA LYS A 106 22.65 -4.97 -10.24
C LYS A 106 23.32 -4.67 -8.90
N GLY A 107 23.48 -5.69 -8.07
CA GLY A 107 24.13 -5.60 -6.75
C GLY A 107 23.16 -5.36 -5.60
N LYS A 108 21.88 -5.06 -5.87
CA LYS A 108 20.83 -4.96 -4.88
C LYS A 108 20.28 -6.33 -4.46
N ILE A 109 19.60 -6.37 -3.33
CA ILE A 109 18.92 -7.56 -2.84
C ILE A 109 17.75 -7.88 -3.78
N ALA A 110 17.61 -9.16 -4.13
CA ALA A 110 16.64 -9.66 -5.09
C ALA A 110 15.24 -9.84 -4.46
N ASP A 111 14.70 -8.75 -3.93
CA ASP A 111 13.32 -8.63 -3.47
C ASP A 111 12.45 -8.09 -4.60
N LEU A 112 11.70 -8.99 -5.25
CA LEU A 112 11.01 -8.70 -6.50
C LEU A 112 9.56 -9.17 -6.44
N VAL A 113 8.68 -8.38 -7.04
CA VAL A 113 7.29 -8.77 -7.29
C VAL A 113 7.08 -8.78 -8.80
N VAL A 114 6.72 -9.95 -9.33
CA VAL A 114 6.37 -10.13 -10.74
C VAL A 114 4.86 -10.11 -10.84
N ILE A 115 4.32 -9.27 -11.72
CA ILE A 115 2.89 -9.10 -11.94
C ILE A 115 2.54 -9.40 -13.40
N ARG A 116 1.28 -9.76 -13.63
CA ARG A 116 0.70 -9.87 -14.96
C ARG A 116 0.01 -8.57 -15.35
N GLY A 117 0.29 -8.09 -16.56
CA GLY A 117 -0.25 -6.83 -17.08
C GLY A 117 0.70 -5.65 -16.93
N ASP A 118 0.22 -4.47 -17.29
CA ASP A 118 1.00 -3.24 -17.35
C ASP A 118 0.43 -2.21 -16.35
N PRO A 119 1.12 -1.95 -15.22
CA PRO A 119 0.63 -1.03 -14.20
C PRO A 119 0.69 0.43 -14.65
N MET A 120 1.39 0.76 -15.74
CA MET A 120 1.39 2.10 -16.31
C MET A 120 0.10 2.40 -17.07
N LYS A 121 -0.59 1.37 -17.56
CA LYS A 121 -1.90 1.49 -18.24
C LYS A 121 -3.07 1.34 -17.28
N GLY A 122 -2.90 0.58 -16.21
CA GLY A 122 -3.90 0.41 -15.17
C GLY A 122 -3.26 -0.09 -13.88
N ILE A 123 -3.25 0.76 -12.86
CA ILE A 123 -2.51 0.50 -11.62
C ILE A 123 -2.94 -0.77 -10.88
N PHE A 124 -4.20 -1.19 -11.07
CA PHE A 124 -4.73 -2.43 -10.49
C PHE A 124 -4.10 -3.71 -11.07
N ALA A 125 -3.34 -3.62 -12.17
CA ALA A 125 -2.48 -4.73 -12.61
C ALA A 125 -1.49 -5.17 -11.50
N THR A 126 -1.14 -4.27 -10.58
CA THR A 126 -0.31 -4.60 -9.41
C THR A 126 -0.92 -5.67 -8.50
N GLN A 127 -2.24 -5.90 -8.55
CA GLN A 127 -2.91 -6.95 -7.78
C GLN A 127 -2.75 -8.35 -8.41
N ASP A 128 -2.50 -8.43 -9.71
CA ASP A 128 -2.30 -9.70 -10.43
C ASP A 128 -0.84 -10.17 -10.28
N VAL A 129 -0.43 -10.35 -9.03
CA VAL A 129 0.91 -10.84 -8.71
C VAL A 129 1.02 -12.29 -9.20
N GLU A 130 2.10 -12.63 -9.88
CA GLU A 130 2.44 -13.99 -10.34
C GLU A 130 3.49 -14.65 -9.45
N LYS A 131 4.55 -13.93 -9.11
CA LYS A 131 5.65 -14.44 -8.26
C LYS A 131 6.14 -13.35 -7.31
N VAL A 132 6.57 -13.79 -6.14
CA VAL A 132 7.27 -12.95 -5.17
C VAL A 132 8.61 -13.62 -4.91
N PHE A 133 9.67 -12.83 -4.94
CA PHE A 133 11.01 -13.22 -4.55
C PHE A 133 11.40 -12.43 -3.31
N MET A 134 11.96 -13.10 -2.31
CA MET A 134 12.65 -12.46 -1.19
C MET A 134 14.05 -13.03 -1.10
N GLU A 135 15.05 -12.16 -1.09
CA GLU A 135 16.48 -12.51 -1.12
C GLU A 135 16.80 -13.51 -2.26
N GLY A 136 16.14 -13.36 -3.41
CA GLY A 136 16.33 -14.22 -4.58
C GLY A 136 15.62 -15.58 -4.51
N LYS A 137 14.88 -15.89 -3.43
CA LYS A 137 14.11 -17.12 -3.28
C LYS A 137 12.65 -16.89 -3.62
N VAL A 138 12.06 -17.78 -4.42
CA VAL A 138 10.63 -17.75 -4.71
C VAL A 138 9.85 -18.05 -3.43
N ILE A 139 8.86 -17.21 -3.13
CA ILE A 139 7.96 -17.37 -1.99
C ILE A 139 6.66 -18.05 -2.43
N ASP A 140 6.21 -19.04 -1.66
CA ASP A 140 4.88 -19.60 -1.82
C ASP A 140 3.83 -18.59 -1.36
N ARG A 141 2.86 -18.33 -2.23
CA ARG A 141 1.79 -17.34 -2.04
C ARG A 141 0.46 -17.98 -1.72
N SER A 142 0.43 -19.31 -1.58
CA SER A 142 -0.75 -20.03 -1.12
C SER A 142 -1.11 -19.60 0.30
N PHE A 143 -2.41 -19.65 0.64
CA PHE A 143 -2.85 -19.37 2.00
C PHE A 143 -2.28 -20.42 2.95
N HIS A 144 -1.54 -19.99 3.97
CA HIS A 144 -1.08 -20.86 5.04
C HIS A 144 -1.95 -20.62 6.28
N PRO A 145 -2.63 -21.64 6.84
CA PRO A 145 -3.48 -21.47 8.02
C PRO A 145 -2.70 -21.01 9.25
N ASP A 146 -1.40 -21.30 9.30
CA ASP A 146 -0.50 -20.87 10.38
C ASP A 146 0.21 -19.53 10.09
N TYR A 147 -0.32 -18.68 9.20
CA TYR A 147 0.26 -17.36 8.96
C TYR A 147 0.39 -16.59 10.29
N ARG A 148 1.63 -16.30 10.67
CA ARG A 148 1.96 -15.42 11.79
C ARG A 148 2.49 -14.11 11.22
N ASN A 149 1.99 -12.98 11.72
CA ASN A 149 2.53 -11.67 11.34
C ASN A 149 4.06 -11.68 11.59
N PRO A 150 4.90 -11.50 10.56
CA PRO A 150 6.35 -11.57 10.70
C PRO A 150 6.93 -10.39 11.47
N VAL A 151 6.16 -9.32 11.68
CA VAL A 151 6.53 -8.24 12.59
C VAL A 151 6.18 -8.68 14.02
N PRO A 152 7.17 -8.87 14.91
CA PRO A 152 6.89 -9.15 16.31
C PRO A 152 6.09 -7.99 16.89
N ARG A 153 4.93 -8.27 17.48
CA ARG A 153 4.27 -7.29 18.36
C ARG A 153 5.26 -6.86 19.45
N PRO A 154 5.17 -5.64 20.00
CA PRO A 154 6.13 -5.15 20.98
C PRO A 154 6.35 -6.19 22.07
N ILE A 155 7.62 -6.49 22.33
CA ILE A 155 8.05 -7.39 23.41
C ILE A 155 7.50 -6.78 24.71
N PRO A 156 6.77 -7.55 25.55
CA PRO A 156 6.15 -7.04 26.78
C PRO A 156 7.11 -6.29 27.73
N ASP A 157 8.42 -6.50 27.59
CA ASP A 157 9.43 -6.13 28.59
C ASP A 157 10.42 -5.04 28.12
N ARG A 158 10.05 -4.12 27.23
CA ARG A 158 10.94 -2.98 26.89
C ARG A 158 10.72 -1.83 27.89
N PRO A 159 11.71 -1.46 28.72
CA PRO A 159 11.62 -0.23 29.51
C PRO A 159 11.67 1.00 28.59
N GLU A 160 10.91 2.02 28.96
CA GLU A 160 10.75 3.31 28.25
C GLU A 160 12.07 4.00 27.90
#